data_AF-A0A3N5B105-F1
#
_entry.id   AF-A0A3N5B105-F1
#
_cell.length_a   1.000
_cell.length_b   1.000
_cell.length_c   1.000
_cell.angle_alpha   90.00
_cell.angle_beta   90.00
_cell.angle_gamma   90.00
#
_symmetry.space_group_name_H-M   'P 1'
#
loop_
_entity.id
_entity.type
_entity.pdbx_description
1 polymer ?
#
loop_
_entity_poly.entity_id
_entity_poly.type
_entity_poly.pdbx_seq_one_letter_code
_entity_poly.pdbx_strand_id
1 'polypeptide(L)'
;MWDDRASGSTVPWGVKGVTDEDGNTRPGGEIRPEPWRVIELVDRAVKVLEQLHDDRLLFPRSMTVRTLEPAPAEIRTEGLNPNRFVGRIKSFIDWANATATRLARPHELIPADPHGPITLRRLRRTVAWFIYRRPGGRIALGLQYGHVASSLAESYGGRTKADMLEILDFEKTLALADALAEASDRLSAGEQVSGPAADRYIAAAEEFTARYAGGFATKGQMKALGNNPRLQIFEDPQVLLTCNLDPYKALCDPDLAKGTEPSLRTPNWNRCNSACANISRTDTHMRRAHEQLAQIDTDCADPHLPHPIRRRLELCRTSREKIIQEHEAAVGRTAGKDST
;
A
#
# COMPACT_ATOMS: atom_id res chain seq x y z
N MET A 1 -5.26 21.74 -7.25
CA MET A 1 -4.98 22.86 -6.34
C MET A 1 -5.01 22.27 -4.95
N TRP A 2 -3.86 21.85 -4.43
CA TRP A 2 -3.75 21.38 -3.06
C TRP A 2 -3.65 22.62 -2.20
N ASP A 3 -4.66 22.85 -1.36
CA ASP A 3 -4.71 23.99 -0.44
C ASP A 3 -3.56 23.85 0.57
N ASP A 4 -2.63 24.80 0.52
CA ASP A 4 -1.34 24.81 1.21
C ASP A 4 -1.50 25.31 2.66
N ARG A 5 -2.45 24.72 3.38
CA ARG A 5 -2.69 24.97 4.81
C ARG A 5 -2.71 23.69 5.64
N ALA A 6 -1.73 22.83 5.43
CA ALA A 6 -1.37 21.84 6.44
C ALA A 6 -0.35 22.47 7.39
N SER A 7 -0.84 23.12 8.45
CA SER A 7 -0.02 23.55 9.59
C SER A 7 0.52 22.31 10.32
N GLY A 8 1.56 21.69 9.78
CA GLY A 8 2.28 20.60 10.44
C GLY A 8 3.09 21.18 11.59
N SER A 9 2.74 20.83 12.83
CA SER A 9 3.56 21.15 13.98
C SER A 9 4.81 20.26 14.00
N THR A 10 5.89 20.82 14.52
CA THR A 10 7.22 20.24 14.60
C THR A 10 7.45 19.81 16.04
N VAL A 11 7.60 18.50 16.29
CA VAL A 11 7.94 18.00 17.63
C VAL A 11 9.40 17.47 17.60
N PRO A 12 10.30 17.95 18.47
CA PRO A 12 11.68 17.47 18.53
C PRO A 12 11.75 16.06 19.15
N TRP A 13 12.40 15.11 18.46
CA TRP A 13 12.55 13.73 18.93
C TRP A 13 13.95 13.18 18.66
N GLY A 14 14.43 12.29 19.53
CA GLY A 14 15.71 11.59 19.39
C GLY A 14 15.60 10.23 18.68
N VAL A 15 16.60 9.86 17.90
CA VAL A 15 16.78 8.54 17.29
C VAL A 15 17.38 7.58 18.32
N LYS A 16 16.78 6.41 18.51
CA LYS A 16 17.36 5.30 19.30
C LYS A 16 18.13 4.36 18.39
N GLY A 17 19.25 3.83 18.87
CA GLY A 17 20.10 2.88 18.13
C GLY A 17 21.46 3.45 17.71
N VAL A 18 21.65 4.77 17.77
CA VAL A 18 22.88 5.45 17.35
C VAL A 18 24.09 4.84 18.05
N THR A 19 24.99 4.24 17.29
CA THR A 19 26.29 3.78 17.78
C THR A 19 27.33 4.89 17.71
N ASP A 20 28.24 4.95 18.67
CA ASP A 20 29.46 5.75 18.52
C ASP A 20 30.44 5.13 17.51
N GLU A 21 31.58 5.79 17.29
CA GLU A 21 32.62 5.33 16.36
C GLU A 21 33.18 3.95 16.73
N ASP A 22 32.99 3.53 17.98
CA ASP A 22 33.42 2.24 18.53
C ASP A 22 32.32 1.16 18.48
N GLY A 23 31.12 1.48 17.94
CA GLY A 23 30.02 0.55 17.79
C GLY A 23 29.14 0.36 19.05
N ASN A 24 29.33 1.18 20.09
CA ASN A 24 28.51 1.12 21.31
C ASN A 24 27.26 1.99 21.19
N THR A 25 26.11 1.45 21.62
CA THR A 25 24.83 2.18 21.58
C THR A 25 24.86 3.39 22.52
N ARG A 26 24.68 4.59 21.98
CA ARG A 26 24.53 5.84 22.73
C ARG A 26 23.19 5.83 23.50
N PRO A 27 23.20 5.82 24.85
CA PRO A 27 21.98 5.69 25.65
C PRO A 27 20.99 6.84 25.49
N GLY A 28 21.50 8.05 25.17
CA GLY A 28 20.70 9.27 24.99
C GLY A 28 20.07 9.43 23.61
N GLY A 29 20.48 8.64 22.62
CA GLY A 29 20.12 8.86 21.22
C GLY A 29 20.69 10.16 20.64
N GLU A 30 20.29 10.51 19.41
CA GLU A 30 20.65 11.77 18.75
C GLU A 30 19.40 12.53 18.31
N ILE A 31 19.35 13.85 18.49
CA ILE A 31 18.21 14.67 18.07
C ILE A 31 18.08 14.63 16.55
N ARG A 32 16.89 14.32 16.05
CA ARG A 32 16.65 14.19 14.61
C ARG A 32 16.84 15.55 13.91
N PRO A 33 17.65 15.64 12.85
CA PRO A 33 17.84 16.89 12.10
C PRO A 33 16.56 17.35 11.39
N GLU A 34 15.70 16.41 10.98
CA GLU A 34 14.36 16.70 10.49
C GLU A 34 13.30 16.30 11.52
N PRO A 35 12.47 17.23 12.03
CA PRO A 35 11.47 16.90 13.03
C PRO A 35 10.38 15.99 12.47
N TRP A 36 9.76 15.21 13.36
CA TRP A 36 8.66 14.33 12.99
C TRP A 36 7.43 15.18 12.65
N ARG A 37 6.96 15.11 11.40
CA ARG A 37 5.70 15.77 11.00
C ARG A 37 4.54 14.81 11.20
N VAL A 38 3.52 15.28 11.90
CA VAL A 38 2.29 14.54 12.14
C VAL A 38 1.08 15.33 11.68
N ILE A 39 -0.04 14.64 11.45
CA ILE A 39 -1.32 15.29 11.18
C ILE A 39 -1.82 16.02 12.43
N GLU A 40 -2.64 17.05 12.23
CA GLU A 40 -3.18 17.91 13.31
C GLU A 40 -3.84 17.14 14.45
N LEU A 41 -4.51 16.02 14.14
CA LEU A 41 -5.14 15.17 15.16
C LEU A 41 -4.12 14.60 16.16
N VAL A 42 -2.96 14.19 15.66
CA VAL A 42 -1.87 13.63 16.48
C VAL A 42 -1.20 14.74 17.28
N ASP A 43 -1.00 15.92 16.69
CA ASP A 43 -0.51 17.10 17.41
C ASP A 43 -1.42 17.46 18.59
N ARG A 44 -2.74 17.49 18.38
CA ARG A 44 -3.71 17.73 19.45
C ARG A 44 -3.62 16.66 20.55
N ALA A 45 -3.49 15.39 20.17
CA ALA A 45 -3.34 14.31 21.13
C ALA A 45 -2.03 14.44 21.95
N VAL A 46 -0.92 14.85 21.32
CA VAL A 46 0.34 15.12 21.98
C VAL A 46 0.21 16.28 22.97
N LYS A 47 -0.41 17.40 22.57
CA LYS A 47 -0.64 18.55 23.46
C LYS A 47 -1.50 18.19 24.67
N VAL A 48 -2.54 17.39 24.49
CA VAL A 48 -3.34 16.87 25.61
C VAL A 48 -2.48 16.01 26.52
N LEU A 49 -1.64 15.16 25.96
CA LEU A 49 -0.77 14.27 26.73
C LEU A 49 0.29 15.04 27.53
N GLU A 50 0.89 16.07 26.94
CA GLU A 50 1.82 17.00 27.60
C GLU A 50 1.15 17.81 28.72
N GLN A 51 -0.16 18.08 28.66
CA GLN A 51 -0.90 18.71 29.75
C GLN A 51 -1.21 17.76 30.91
N LEU A 52 -1.08 16.45 30.72
CA LEU A 52 -1.35 15.45 31.77
C LEU A 52 -0.15 15.21 32.70
N HIS A 53 1.05 15.69 32.36
CA HIS A 53 2.25 15.53 33.18
C HIS A 53 3.32 16.60 32.87
N ASP A 54 4.15 16.95 33.85
CA ASP A 54 5.25 17.90 33.67
C ASP A 54 6.60 17.23 33.30
N ASP A 55 6.58 15.92 33.01
CA ASP A 55 7.80 15.17 32.67
C ASP A 55 8.32 15.45 31.25
N ARG A 56 9.63 15.32 31.10
CA ARG A 56 10.36 15.52 29.83
C ARG A 56 9.95 14.55 28.71
N LEU A 57 9.49 13.34 29.05
CA LEU A 57 9.11 12.32 28.08
C LEU A 57 7.60 12.33 27.89
N LEU A 58 7.12 12.16 26.66
CA LEU A 58 5.67 12.07 26.35
C LEU A 58 4.98 10.85 26.97
N PHE A 59 5.73 9.79 27.27
CA PHE A 59 5.21 8.62 27.98
C PHE A 59 6.12 8.33 29.17
N PRO A 60 6.06 9.16 30.21
CA PRO A 60 6.87 8.97 31.40
C PRO A 60 6.27 7.83 32.23
N ARG A 61 7.10 7.18 33.03
CA ARG A 61 6.63 6.10 33.91
C ARG A 61 5.61 6.61 34.94
N SER A 62 5.70 7.87 35.37
CA SER A 62 4.79 8.57 36.30
C SER A 62 3.32 8.46 35.90
N MET A 63 3.01 8.48 34.59
CA MET A 63 1.66 8.29 34.06
C MET A 63 1.02 6.92 34.36
N THR A 64 1.76 5.98 34.95
CA THR A 64 1.25 4.67 35.37
C THR A 64 1.27 4.46 36.88
N VAL A 65 1.88 5.36 37.66
CA VAL A 65 2.14 5.14 39.09
C VAL A 65 1.02 5.75 39.92
N ARG A 66 -0.08 5.02 40.08
CA ARG A 66 -0.99 5.27 41.21
C ARG A 66 -0.99 4.14 42.26
N THR A 67 -0.31 3.01 42.01
CA THR A 67 -0.56 1.77 42.79
C THR A 67 0.63 0.83 43.04
N LEU A 68 1.89 1.17 42.76
CA LEU A 68 3.01 0.24 43.04
C LEU A 68 4.21 0.96 43.67
N GLU A 69 4.80 0.32 44.69
CA GLU A 69 6.01 0.79 45.37
C GLU A 69 7.16 1.05 44.38
N PRO A 70 7.97 2.11 44.62
CA PRO A 70 9.03 2.48 43.71
C PRO A 70 10.15 1.42 43.68
N ALA A 71 10.51 0.97 42.49
CA ALA A 71 11.72 0.17 42.27
C ALA A 71 12.99 0.99 42.60
N PRO A 72 14.11 0.34 43.00
CA PRO A 72 15.38 1.01 43.31
C PRO A 72 15.86 1.96 42.18
N ALA A 73 16.45 3.10 42.57
CA ALA A 73 16.80 4.20 41.67
C ALA A 73 17.79 3.83 40.56
N GLU A 74 18.59 2.79 40.78
CA GLU A 74 19.69 2.33 39.92
C GLU A 74 19.22 1.63 38.62
N ILE A 75 17.94 1.23 38.53
CA ILE A 75 17.35 0.53 37.36
C ILE A 75 16.23 1.39 36.73
N ARG A 76 16.35 2.72 36.80
CA ARG A 76 15.33 3.65 36.30
C ARG A 76 15.47 3.89 34.80
N THR A 77 14.64 3.21 34.00
CA THR A 77 14.26 3.76 32.69
C THR A 77 13.21 4.85 32.91
N GLU A 78 13.48 6.09 32.48
CA GLU A 78 12.57 7.24 32.59
C GLU A 78 11.23 7.01 31.84
N GLY A 79 11.28 6.26 30.74
CA GLY A 79 10.13 6.01 29.86
C GLY A 79 9.28 4.79 30.24
N LEU A 80 8.04 4.78 29.74
CA LEU A 80 7.10 3.68 29.92
C LEU A 80 7.59 2.37 29.26
N ASN A 81 7.44 1.25 29.96
CA ASN A 81 7.80 -0.07 29.43
C ASN A 81 6.85 -0.49 28.27
N PRO A 82 7.35 -0.99 27.12
CA PRO A 82 6.54 -1.47 26.00
C PRO A 82 5.44 -2.48 26.37
N ASN A 83 5.66 -3.35 27.37
CA ASN A 83 4.67 -4.31 27.84
C ASN A 83 3.46 -3.63 28.52
N ARG A 84 3.65 -2.43 29.09
CA ARG A 84 2.54 -1.64 29.65
C ARG A 84 1.64 -1.05 28.57
N PHE A 85 2.16 -0.80 27.37
CA PHE A 85 1.33 -0.37 26.24
C PHE A 85 0.38 -1.46 25.75
N VAL A 86 0.73 -2.74 25.88
CA VAL A 86 -0.20 -3.85 25.57
C VAL A 86 -1.47 -3.74 26.44
N GLY A 87 -1.30 -3.45 27.73
CA GLY A 87 -2.41 -3.20 28.64
C GLY A 87 -3.23 -1.96 28.26
N ARG A 88 -2.57 -0.86 27.85
CA ARG A 88 -3.27 0.36 27.40
C ARG A 88 -4.06 0.14 26.10
N ILE A 89 -3.51 -0.62 25.16
CA ILE A 89 -4.22 -1.00 23.92
C ILE A 89 -5.46 -1.82 24.27
N LYS A 90 -5.33 -2.78 25.19
CA LYS A 90 -6.48 -3.54 25.69
C LYS A 90 -7.53 -2.61 26.31
N SER A 91 -7.15 -1.72 27.23
CA SER A 91 -8.08 -0.77 27.85
C SER A 91 -8.76 0.16 26.83
N PHE A 92 -8.05 0.55 25.76
CA PHE A 92 -8.64 1.32 24.68
C PHE A 92 -9.68 0.52 23.89
N ILE A 93 -9.40 -0.74 23.56
CA ILE A 93 -10.35 -1.65 22.91
C ILE A 93 -11.58 -1.85 23.79
N ASP A 94 -11.38 -2.10 25.09
CA ASP A 94 -12.47 -2.28 26.06
C ASP A 94 -13.35 -1.01 26.12
N TRP A 95 -12.74 0.18 26.16
CA TRP A 95 -13.45 1.46 26.14
C TRP A 95 -14.21 1.71 24.82
N ALA A 96 -13.60 1.38 23.68
CA ALA A 96 -14.22 1.52 22.36
C ALA A 96 -15.45 0.61 22.24
N ASN A 97 -15.33 -0.65 22.68
CA ASN A 97 -16.43 -1.61 22.69
C ASN A 97 -17.56 -1.21 23.64
N ALA A 98 -17.23 -0.69 24.83
CA ALA A 98 -18.21 -0.14 25.76
C ALA A 98 -18.94 1.08 25.16
N THR A 99 -18.22 1.93 24.42
CA THR A 99 -18.79 3.10 23.75
C THR A 99 -19.71 2.70 22.60
N ALA A 100 -19.30 1.76 21.74
CA ALA A 100 -20.12 1.21 20.67
C ALA A 100 -21.43 0.61 21.23
N THR A 101 -21.35 -0.11 22.34
CA THR A 101 -22.52 -0.65 23.05
C THR A 101 -23.45 0.48 23.54
N ARG A 102 -22.90 1.48 24.23
CA ARG A 102 -23.66 2.63 24.76
C ARG A 102 -24.34 3.45 23.65
N LEU A 103 -23.73 3.54 22.47
CA LEU A 103 -24.27 4.24 21.30
C LEU A 103 -25.16 3.35 20.42
N ALA A 104 -25.45 2.11 20.84
CA ALA A 104 -26.25 1.13 20.10
C ALA A 104 -25.70 0.83 18.68
N ARG A 105 -24.37 0.70 18.55
CA ARG A 105 -23.66 0.39 17.29
C ARG A 105 -22.93 -0.96 17.37
N PRO A 106 -23.65 -2.10 17.33
CA PRO A 106 -23.04 -3.42 17.51
C PRO A 106 -22.07 -3.81 16.40
N HIS A 107 -22.21 -3.23 15.20
CA HIS A 107 -21.32 -3.48 14.05
C HIS A 107 -19.94 -2.80 14.19
N GLU A 108 -19.76 -1.89 15.14
CA GLU A 108 -18.47 -1.22 15.44
C GLU A 108 -17.66 -1.96 16.52
N LEU A 109 -18.17 -3.07 17.06
CA LEU A 109 -17.47 -3.86 18.08
C LEU A 109 -16.19 -4.49 17.50
N ILE A 110 -15.08 -4.27 18.20
CA ILE A 110 -13.79 -4.86 17.91
C ILE A 110 -13.77 -6.27 18.53
N PRO A 111 -13.72 -7.34 17.73
CA PRO A 111 -13.71 -8.71 18.24
C PRO A 111 -12.39 -9.02 18.96
N ALA A 112 -12.41 -10.06 19.78
CA ALA A 112 -11.20 -10.60 20.38
C ALA A 112 -10.24 -11.10 19.29
N ASP A 113 -8.95 -10.74 19.42
CA ASP A 113 -7.91 -11.16 18.48
C ASP A 113 -7.56 -12.64 18.70
N PRO A 114 -7.70 -13.52 17.69
CA PRO A 114 -7.41 -14.96 17.82
C PRO A 114 -5.97 -15.27 18.24
N HIS A 115 -5.03 -14.36 18.00
CA HIS A 115 -3.62 -14.52 18.36
C HIS A 115 -3.25 -13.87 19.69
N GLY A 116 -4.25 -13.52 20.50
CA GLY A 116 -4.07 -12.92 21.81
C GLY A 116 -3.78 -11.41 21.77
N PRO A 117 -3.28 -10.83 22.88
CA PRO A 117 -3.19 -9.38 23.05
C PRO A 117 -2.41 -8.67 21.93
N ILE A 118 -2.92 -7.52 21.51
CA ILE A 118 -2.30 -6.69 20.47
C ILE A 118 -1.09 -5.98 21.06
N THR A 119 0.10 -6.37 20.61
CA THR A 119 1.36 -5.70 20.98
C THR A 119 1.58 -4.44 20.17
N LEU A 120 2.40 -3.51 20.66
CA LEU A 120 2.82 -2.32 19.89
C LEU A 120 3.41 -2.68 18.52
N ARG A 121 4.14 -3.79 18.43
CA ARG A 121 4.71 -4.29 17.17
C ARG A 121 3.62 -4.72 16.19
N ARG A 122 2.58 -5.41 16.67
CA ARG A 122 1.44 -5.83 15.84
C ARG A 122 0.61 -4.61 15.41
N LEU A 123 0.28 -3.71 16.34
CA LEU A 123 -0.43 -2.47 16.05
C LEU A 123 0.31 -1.62 14.99
N ARG A 124 1.62 -1.44 15.14
CA ARG A 124 2.45 -0.69 14.18
C ARG A 124 2.45 -1.33 12.78
N ARG A 125 2.47 -2.66 12.68
CA ARG A 125 2.37 -3.36 11.38
C ARG A 125 1.01 -3.16 10.73
N THR A 126 -0.06 -3.31 11.50
CA THR A 126 -1.41 -3.10 10.99
C THR A 126 -1.58 -1.67 10.47
N VAL A 127 -1.14 -0.66 11.21
CA VAL A 127 -1.17 0.75 10.76
C VAL A 127 -0.33 0.95 9.50
N ALA A 128 0.87 0.37 9.43
CA ALA A 128 1.72 0.47 8.24
C ALA A 128 1.06 -0.12 6.99
N TRP A 129 0.39 -1.27 7.15
CA TRP A 129 -0.36 -1.94 6.09
C TRP A 129 -1.48 -1.04 5.55
N PHE A 130 -2.25 -0.41 6.43
CA PHE A 130 -3.32 0.51 6.02
C PHE A 130 -2.77 1.76 5.33
N ILE A 131 -1.69 2.36 5.85
CA ILE A 131 -1.06 3.54 5.24
C ILE A 131 -0.52 3.20 3.85
N TYR A 132 0.17 2.08 3.70
CA TYR A 132 0.80 1.67 2.43
C TYR A 132 -0.22 1.50 1.29
N ARG A 133 -1.42 0.99 1.60
CA ARG A 133 -2.49 0.74 0.62
C ARG A 133 -3.27 1.99 0.20
N ARG A 134 -2.91 3.17 0.70
CA ARG A 134 -3.46 4.44 0.23
C ARG A 134 -2.62 4.99 -0.93
N PRO A 135 -3.21 5.75 -1.87
CA PRO A 135 -2.44 6.51 -2.85
C PRO A 135 -1.38 7.38 -2.14
N GLY A 136 -0.12 7.30 -2.58
CA GLY A 136 1.01 7.99 -1.92
C GLY A 136 1.49 7.35 -0.59
N GLY A 137 0.88 6.23 -0.17
CA GLY A 137 1.13 5.55 1.09
C GLY A 137 2.58 5.13 1.32
N ARG A 138 3.32 4.83 0.25
CA ARG A 138 4.75 4.52 0.28
C ARG A 138 5.59 5.67 0.83
N ILE A 139 5.35 6.89 0.34
CA ILE A 139 6.06 8.11 0.76
C ILE A 139 5.63 8.48 2.18
N ALA A 140 4.32 8.42 2.44
CA ALA A 140 3.76 8.71 3.76
C ALA A 140 4.33 7.78 4.85
N LEU A 141 4.47 6.49 4.57
CA LEU A 141 5.04 5.54 5.53
C LEU A 141 6.53 5.82 5.80
N GLY A 142 7.30 6.15 4.76
CA GLY A 142 8.71 6.54 4.90
C GLY A 142 8.86 7.79 5.78
N LEU A 143 8.03 8.80 5.56
CA LEU A 143 8.05 10.04 6.33
C LEU A 143 7.58 9.81 7.77
N GLN A 144 6.45 9.11 7.96
CA GLN A 144 5.81 8.90 9.26
C GLN A 144 6.63 8.02 10.21
N TYR A 145 7.36 7.02 9.69
CA TYR A 145 8.23 6.19 10.52
C TYR A 145 9.67 6.72 10.58
N GLY A 146 9.92 7.91 10.02
CA GLY A 146 11.19 8.60 10.13
C GLY A 146 12.34 7.96 9.35
N HIS A 147 12.02 7.11 8.36
CA HIS A 147 12.97 6.29 7.60
C HIS A 147 13.55 6.98 6.35
N VAL A 148 13.19 8.24 6.08
CA VAL A 148 13.59 8.92 4.83
C VAL A 148 15.04 9.48 4.85
N ALA A 149 15.68 9.63 6.01
CA ALA A 149 17.04 10.21 6.06
C ALA A 149 18.06 9.56 7.01
N SER A 150 17.68 8.66 7.94
CA SER A 150 18.64 8.17 8.95
C SER A 150 18.47 6.72 9.41
N SER A 151 17.57 5.94 8.80
CA SER A 151 17.25 4.61 9.36
C SER A 151 16.79 3.61 8.31
N LEU A 152 17.67 3.35 7.36
CA LEU A 152 17.61 2.14 6.54
C LEU A 152 18.32 0.93 7.23
N ALA A 153 18.78 1.02 8.49
CA ALA A 153 19.72 0.03 9.04
C ALA A 153 19.41 -0.67 10.39
N GLU A 154 18.63 -0.15 11.34
CA GLU A 154 18.75 -0.66 12.73
C GLU A 154 17.55 -1.31 13.44
N SER A 155 16.28 -1.16 13.03
CA SER A 155 15.16 -1.59 13.92
C SER A 155 14.28 -2.77 13.48
N TYR A 156 14.79 -3.67 12.64
CA TYR A 156 14.18 -5.01 12.48
C TYR A 156 15.08 -6.19 12.88
N GLY A 157 16.31 -5.90 13.33
CA GLY A 157 17.21 -6.84 14.01
C GLY A 157 17.93 -7.80 13.07
N GLY A 158 19.05 -7.33 12.49
CA GLY A 158 20.10 -8.21 11.95
C GLY A 158 20.38 -8.14 10.45
N ARG A 159 21.05 -7.05 10.03
CA ARG A 159 21.97 -6.92 8.88
C ARG A 159 21.41 -6.61 7.47
N THR A 160 21.54 -5.31 7.14
CA THR A 160 21.76 -4.70 5.80
C THR A 160 20.56 -4.41 4.90
N LYS A 161 20.76 -3.46 3.97
CA LYS A 161 19.88 -3.04 2.86
C LYS A 161 19.23 -4.20 2.10
N ALA A 162 19.84 -5.38 2.11
CA ALA A 162 19.33 -6.60 1.49
C ALA A 162 18.01 -7.07 2.12
N ASP A 163 17.85 -7.00 3.44
CA ASP A 163 16.66 -7.52 4.14
C ASP A 163 15.40 -6.68 3.88
N MET A 164 15.55 -5.36 3.68
CA MET A 164 14.42 -4.51 3.29
C MET A 164 14.00 -4.73 1.85
N LEU A 165 14.95 -4.98 0.95
CA LEU A 165 14.62 -5.38 -0.41
C LEU A 165 13.90 -6.73 -0.41
N GLU A 166 14.31 -7.69 0.43
CA GLU A 166 13.62 -8.98 0.59
C GLU A 166 12.17 -8.81 1.09
N ILE A 167 11.91 -7.93 2.06
CA ILE A 167 10.54 -7.64 2.52
C ILE A 167 9.70 -6.99 1.42
N LEU A 168 10.26 -6.03 0.68
CA LEU A 168 9.55 -5.37 -0.41
C LEU A 168 9.25 -6.34 -1.56
N ASP A 169 10.17 -7.24 -1.87
CA ASP A 169 9.98 -8.24 -2.90
C ASP A 169 8.95 -9.30 -2.48
N PHE A 170 8.90 -9.65 -1.19
CA PHE A 170 7.85 -10.49 -0.62
C PHE A 170 6.46 -9.86 -0.79
N GLU A 171 6.29 -8.60 -0.43
CA GLU A 171 5.00 -7.88 -0.55
C GLU A 171 4.57 -7.69 -2.01
N LYS A 172 5.51 -7.39 -2.92
CA LYS A 172 5.21 -7.35 -4.37
C LYS A 172 4.72 -8.70 -4.86
N THR A 173 5.32 -9.78 -4.39
CA THR A 173 4.94 -11.13 -4.79
C THR A 173 3.57 -11.52 -4.23
N LEU A 174 3.24 -11.07 -3.02
CA LEU A 174 1.89 -11.25 -2.48
C LEU A 174 0.85 -10.50 -3.30
N ALA A 175 1.12 -9.24 -3.67
CA ALA A 175 0.22 -8.48 -4.54
C ALA A 175 0.06 -9.12 -5.93
N LEU A 176 1.14 -9.71 -6.46
CA LEU A 176 1.10 -10.49 -7.70
C LEU A 176 0.21 -11.72 -7.56
N ALA A 177 0.33 -12.45 -6.45
CA ALA A 177 -0.50 -13.61 -6.15
C ALA A 177 -1.98 -13.24 -6.04
N ASP A 178 -2.31 -12.16 -5.32
CA ASP A 178 -3.68 -11.67 -5.17
C ASP A 178 -4.27 -11.31 -6.54
N ALA A 179 -3.50 -10.61 -7.40
CA ALA A 179 -3.93 -10.26 -8.75
C ALA A 179 -4.16 -11.49 -9.63
N LEU A 180 -3.30 -12.51 -9.55
CA LEU A 180 -3.44 -13.74 -10.33
C LEU A 180 -4.58 -14.62 -9.83
N ALA A 181 -4.83 -14.64 -8.51
CA ALA A 181 -5.98 -15.32 -7.92
C ALA A 181 -7.28 -14.67 -8.40
N GLU A 182 -7.38 -13.33 -8.31
CA GLU A 182 -8.54 -12.59 -8.81
C GLU A 182 -8.72 -12.81 -10.32
N ALA A 183 -7.64 -12.75 -11.11
CA ALA A 183 -7.67 -13.05 -12.53
C ALA A 183 -8.23 -14.46 -12.82
N SER A 184 -7.79 -15.46 -12.06
CA SER A 184 -8.23 -16.85 -12.21
C SER A 184 -9.70 -17.03 -11.87
N ASP A 185 -10.16 -16.38 -10.79
CA ASP A 185 -11.57 -16.40 -10.39
C ASP A 185 -12.46 -15.75 -11.45
N ARG A 186 -12.04 -14.59 -11.98
CA ARG A 186 -12.79 -13.89 -13.03
C ARG A 186 -12.85 -14.70 -14.33
N LEU A 187 -11.73 -15.28 -14.77
CA LEU A 187 -11.68 -16.16 -15.94
C LEU A 187 -12.58 -17.40 -15.77
N SER A 188 -12.55 -18.02 -14.58
CA SER A 188 -13.42 -19.16 -14.27
C SER A 188 -14.91 -18.80 -14.28
N ALA A 189 -15.24 -17.54 -13.97
CA ALA A 189 -16.59 -16.99 -14.08
C ALA A 189 -16.99 -16.60 -15.52
N GLY A 190 -16.11 -16.83 -16.52
CA GLY A 190 -16.35 -16.53 -17.92
C GLY A 190 -15.98 -15.10 -18.34
N GLU A 191 -15.18 -14.37 -17.55
CA GLU A 191 -14.64 -13.07 -17.96
C GLU A 191 -13.80 -13.22 -19.22
N GLN A 192 -14.07 -12.39 -20.22
CA GLN A 192 -13.34 -12.39 -21.48
C GLN A 192 -12.15 -11.43 -21.42
N VAL A 193 -11.13 -11.76 -22.21
CA VAL A 193 -9.88 -11.00 -22.26
C VAL A 193 -9.54 -10.66 -23.70
N SER A 194 -9.10 -9.41 -23.93
CA SER A 194 -8.67 -8.91 -25.23
C SER A 194 -7.33 -8.17 -25.13
N GLY A 195 -6.77 -7.85 -26.30
CA GLY A 195 -5.53 -7.10 -26.44
C GLY A 195 -4.32 -7.98 -26.75
N PRO A 196 -3.17 -7.37 -27.10
CA PRO A 196 -1.98 -8.11 -27.55
C PRO A 196 -1.41 -9.09 -26.53
N ALA A 197 -1.70 -8.90 -25.23
CA ALA A 197 -1.25 -9.77 -24.17
C ALA A 197 -2.34 -10.69 -23.60
N ALA A 198 -3.51 -10.81 -24.23
CA ALA A 198 -4.64 -11.60 -23.74
C ALA A 198 -4.25 -13.05 -23.43
N ASP A 199 -3.62 -13.74 -24.39
CA ASP A 199 -3.20 -15.14 -24.22
C ASP A 199 -2.19 -15.29 -23.07
N ARG A 200 -1.30 -14.30 -22.87
CA ARG A 200 -0.35 -14.30 -21.76
C ARG A 200 -1.03 -14.08 -20.42
N TYR A 201 -2.08 -13.28 -20.38
CA TYR A 201 -2.89 -13.08 -19.17
C TYR A 201 -3.61 -14.36 -18.76
N ILE A 202 -4.27 -15.01 -19.71
CA ILE A 202 -4.97 -16.28 -19.49
C ILE A 202 -3.97 -17.36 -19.03
N ALA A 203 -2.87 -17.53 -19.78
CA ALA A 203 -1.85 -18.52 -19.43
C ALA A 203 -1.20 -18.24 -18.07
N ALA A 204 -1.05 -16.97 -17.66
CA ALA A 204 -0.51 -16.63 -16.35
C ALA A 204 -1.46 -17.04 -15.22
N ALA A 205 -2.76 -16.78 -15.36
CA ALA A 205 -3.78 -17.17 -14.39
C ALA A 205 -3.92 -18.71 -14.30
N GLU A 206 -3.91 -19.41 -15.43
CA GLU A 206 -3.92 -20.87 -15.49
C GLU A 206 -2.68 -21.48 -14.84
N GLU A 207 -1.48 -20.97 -15.17
CA GLU A 207 -0.22 -21.41 -14.56
C GLU A 207 -0.22 -21.14 -13.05
N PHE A 208 -0.76 -19.99 -12.62
CA PHE A 208 -0.88 -19.66 -11.21
C PHE A 208 -1.79 -20.67 -10.48
N THR A 209 -2.97 -20.93 -11.02
CA THR A 209 -3.92 -21.89 -10.45
C THR A 209 -3.31 -23.29 -10.40
N ALA A 210 -2.73 -23.77 -11.49
CA ALA A 210 -2.16 -25.13 -11.55
C ALA A 210 -1.01 -25.35 -10.55
N ARG A 211 -0.21 -24.32 -10.25
CA ARG A 211 1.00 -24.46 -9.43
C ARG A 211 0.86 -23.93 -8.00
N TYR A 212 -0.06 -23.00 -7.75
CA TYR A 212 -0.18 -22.28 -6.47
C TYR A 212 -1.61 -22.28 -5.89
N ALA A 213 -2.56 -23.00 -6.49
CA ALA A 213 -3.89 -23.19 -5.89
C ALA A 213 -3.77 -23.76 -4.46
N GLY A 214 -4.49 -23.16 -3.52
CA GLY A 214 -4.41 -23.49 -2.10
C GLY A 214 -3.32 -22.74 -1.31
N GLY A 215 -2.55 -21.87 -1.95
CA GLY A 215 -1.57 -20.97 -1.34
C GLY A 215 -0.12 -21.45 -1.41
N PHE A 216 0.83 -20.53 -1.19
CA PHE A 216 2.27 -20.83 -1.09
C PHE A 216 2.69 -20.86 0.38
N ALA A 217 3.32 -21.96 0.81
CA ALA A 217 3.64 -22.21 2.22
C ALA A 217 5.10 -21.85 2.57
N THR A 218 5.97 -21.68 1.57
CA THR A 218 7.43 -21.53 1.78
C THR A 218 8.01 -20.28 1.11
N LYS A 219 9.12 -19.76 1.67
CA LYS A 219 9.91 -18.67 1.05
C LYS A 219 10.38 -19.00 -0.36
N GLY A 220 10.73 -20.26 -0.63
CA GLY A 220 11.17 -20.72 -1.96
C GLY A 220 10.07 -20.61 -3.00
N GLN A 221 8.84 -21.02 -2.66
CA GLN A 221 7.68 -20.88 -3.54
C GLN A 221 7.34 -19.42 -3.81
N MET A 222 7.44 -18.56 -2.79
CA MET A 222 7.26 -17.11 -2.97
C MET A 222 8.30 -16.54 -3.93
N LYS A 223 9.58 -16.84 -3.73
CA LYS A 223 10.64 -16.38 -4.64
C LYS A 223 10.45 -16.90 -6.07
N ALA A 224 10.01 -18.15 -6.23
CA ALA A 224 9.72 -18.73 -7.53
C ALA A 224 8.55 -18.02 -8.24
N LEU A 225 7.48 -17.68 -7.50
CA LEU A 225 6.36 -16.89 -8.01
C LEU A 225 6.81 -15.50 -8.47
N GLY A 226 7.51 -14.77 -7.59
CA GLY A 226 7.94 -13.39 -7.86
C GLY A 226 8.96 -13.28 -9.00
N ASN A 227 9.79 -14.30 -9.20
CA ASN A 227 10.78 -14.32 -10.27
C ASN A 227 10.27 -14.93 -11.59
N ASN A 228 9.05 -15.47 -11.64
CA ASN A 228 8.53 -16.06 -12.87
C ASN A 228 8.09 -14.94 -13.83
N PRO A 229 8.80 -14.74 -14.96
CA PRO A 229 8.48 -13.67 -15.89
C PRO A 229 7.10 -13.85 -16.56
N ARG A 230 6.60 -15.09 -16.66
CA ARG A 230 5.29 -15.36 -17.27
C ARG A 230 4.12 -14.93 -16.38
N LEU A 231 4.36 -14.84 -15.08
CA LEU A 231 3.33 -14.50 -14.10
C LEU A 231 3.25 -13.00 -13.80
N GLN A 232 4.13 -12.18 -14.38
CA GLN A 232 4.22 -10.75 -14.08
C GLN A 232 3.03 -9.96 -14.65
N ILE A 233 1.94 -9.92 -13.89
CA ILE A 233 0.78 -9.06 -14.16
C ILE A 233 0.74 -7.90 -13.17
N PHE A 234 0.35 -6.73 -13.68
CA PHE A 234 0.19 -5.53 -12.90
C PHE A 234 -1.15 -4.89 -13.23
N GLU A 235 -2.02 -4.78 -12.23
CA GLU A 235 -3.30 -4.09 -12.35
C GLU A 235 -3.24 -2.78 -11.57
N ASP A 236 -3.85 -1.73 -12.10
CA ASP A 236 -4.09 -0.49 -11.37
C ASP A 236 -5.59 -0.19 -11.44
N PRO A 237 -6.28 0.03 -10.29
CA PRO A 237 -7.73 0.25 -10.27
C PRO A 237 -8.20 1.44 -11.13
N GLN A 238 -7.33 2.42 -11.37
CA GLN A 238 -7.66 3.64 -12.12
C GLN A 238 -7.34 3.52 -13.61
N VAL A 239 -6.63 2.46 -14.03
CA VAL A 239 -6.27 2.23 -15.42
C VAL A 239 -7.19 1.16 -16.02
N LEU A 240 -7.62 1.37 -17.27
CA LEU A 240 -8.53 0.46 -17.98
C LEU A 240 -7.77 -0.67 -18.71
N LEU A 241 -6.72 -1.21 -18.08
CA LEU A 241 -5.95 -2.33 -18.60
C LEU A 241 -5.13 -3.03 -17.50
N THR A 242 -4.77 -4.28 -17.75
CA THR A 242 -3.74 -5.00 -17.03
C THR A 242 -2.46 -5.03 -17.86
N CYS A 243 -1.31 -4.80 -17.22
CA CYS A 243 0.00 -4.92 -17.87
C CYS A 243 0.60 -6.31 -17.59
N ASN A 244 0.68 -7.15 -18.62
CA ASN A 244 1.45 -8.40 -18.61
C ASN A 244 2.88 -8.06 -19.02
N LEU A 245 3.73 -7.71 -18.04
CA LEU A 245 5.01 -7.09 -18.31
C LEU A 245 6.00 -8.07 -18.95
N ASP A 246 6.23 -7.90 -20.24
CA ASP A 246 7.47 -8.30 -20.90
C ASP A 246 8.37 -7.05 -21.00
N PRO A 247 9.47 -6.97 -20.22
CA PRO A 247 10.34 -5.79 -20.20
C PRO A 247 10.87 -5.41 -21.59
N TYR A 248 11.07 -6.38 -22.48
CA TYR A 248 11.59 -6.15 -23.84
C TYR A 248 10.54 -5.58 -24.79
N LYS A 249 9.26 -5.54 -24.39
CA LYS A 249 8.14 -4.99 -25.17
C LYS A 249 7.48 -3.79 -24.48
N ALA A 250 8.04 -3.33 -23.37
CA ALA A 250 7.48 -2.26 -22.55
C ALA A 250 7.75 -0.89 -23.17
N LEU A 251 6.81 -0.38 -23.97
CA LEU A 251 6.90 0.96 -24.58
C LEU A 251 6.95 2.12 -23.56
N CYS A 252 6.67 1.84 -22.29
CA CYS A 252 6.82 2.79 -21.19
C CYS A 252 8.25 2.90 -20.65
N ASP A 253 9.17 2.02 -21.08
CA ASP A 253 10.59 2.03 -20.74
C ASP A 253 11.36 2.99 -21.68
N PRO A 254 11.91 4.12 -21.17
CA PRO A 254 12.68 5.04 -21.98
C PRO A 254 14.03 4.48 -22.44
N ASP A 255 14.57 3.46 -21.78
CA ASP A 255 15.88 2.89 -22.11
C ASP A 255 15.78 1.87 -23.25
N LEU A 256 14.62 1.22 -23.38
CA LEU A 256 14.31 0.38 -24.54
C LEU A 256 14.34 1.19 -25.84
N ALA A 257 13.83 2.43 -25.81
CA ALA A 257 13.87 3.34 -26.96
C ALA A 257 15.30 3.78 -27.34
N LYS A 258 16.26 3.68 -26.41
CA LYS A 258 17.67 3.99 -26.63
C LYS A 258 18.51 2.77 -27.02
N GLY A 259 17.88 1.60 -27.22
CA GLY A 259 18.59 0.34 -27.52
C GLY A 259 19.39 -0.21 -26.36
N THR A 260 19.09 0.19 -25.11
CA THR A 260 19.71 -0.34 -23.90
C THR A 260 18.90 -1.53 -23.36
N GLU A 261 19.50 -2.35 -22.50
CA GLU A 261 18.78 -3.42 -21.81
C GLU A 261 17.57 -2.87 -21.00
N PRO A 262 16.46 -3.63 -20.91
CA PRO A 262 15.29 -3.19 -20.15
C PRO A 262 15.62 -2.91 -18.68
N SER A 263 15.39 -1.69 -18.24
CA SER A 263 15.67 -1.25 -16.88
C SER A 263 14.44 -1.40 -15.99
N LEU A 264 13.23 -1.43 -16.57
CA LEU A 264 12.00 -1.57 -15.81
C LEU A 264 11.80 -3.00 -15.28
N ARG A 265 11.35 -3.09 -14.02
CA ARG A 265 10.85 -4.31 -13.36
C ARG A 265 9.37 -4.21 -12.98
N THR A 266 8.77 -3.04 -13.21
CA THR A 266 7.36 -2.72 -13.01
C THR A 266 6.93 -1.72 -14.09
N PRO A 267 5.68 -1.73 -14.55
CA PRO A 267 5.22 -0.77 -15.56
C PRO A 267 5.25 0.66 -15.04
N ASN A 268 5.44 1.61 -15.97
CA ASN A 268 5.29 3.03 -15.71
C ASN A 268 3.96 3.53 -16.30
N TRP A 269 2.93 3.61 -15.46
CA TRP A 269 1.59 4.03 -15.87
C TRP A 269 1.55 5.43 -16.50
N ASN A 270 2.40 6.35 -16.06
CA ASN A 270 2.49 7.72 -16.59
C ASN A 270 3.04 7.78 -18.02
N ARG A 271 3.74 6.72 -18.47
CA ARG A 271 4.29 6.58 -19.83
C ARG A 271 3.64 5.42 -20.59
N CYS A 272 2.47 4.97 -20.14
CA CYS A 272 1.77 3.89 -20.82
C CYS A 272 1.36 4.33 -22.23
N ASN A 273 1.67 3.49 -23.23
CA ASN A 273 1.30 3.72 -24.62
C ASN A 273 0.24 2.69 -25.03
N SER A 274 -0.87 3.15 -25.62
CA SER A 274 -2.00 2.29 -25.99
C SER A 274 -1.65 1.21 -27.03
N ALA A 275 -0.57 1.37 -27.78
CA ALA A 275 -0.07 0.39 -28.75
C ALA A 275 0.90 -0.64 -28.13
N CYS A 276 1.12 -0.61 -26.81
CA CYS A 276 2.07 -1.51 -26.15
C CYS A 276 1.59 -2.97 -26.20
N ALA A 277 2.50 -3.87 -26.58
CA ALA A 277 2.21 -5.31 -26.66
C ALA A 277 1.98 -6.00 -25.29
N ASN A 278 2.17 -5.27 -24.18
CA ASN A 278 1.95 -5.76 -22.81
C ASN A 278 0.53 -5.53 -22.29
N ILE A 279 -0.37 -5.00 -23.12
CA ILE A 279 -1.73 -4.65 -22.71
C ILE A 279 -2.65 -5.86 -22.86
N SER A 280 -3.31 -6.22 -21.77
CA SER A 280 -4.54 -7.02 -21.76
C SER A 280 -5.68 -6.18 -21.17
N ARG A 281 -6.91 -6.47 -21.61
CA ARG A 281 -8.13 -5.83 -21.11
C ARG A 281 -9.18 -6.89 -20.90
N THR A 282 -10.04 -6.67 -19.93
CA THR A 282 -11.05 -7.65 -19.51
C THR A 282 -12.44 -7.00 -19.45
N ASP A 283 -13.49 -7.79 -19.32
CA ASP A 283 -14.86 -7.27 -19.14
C ASP A 283 -14.95 -6.34 -17.92
N THR A 284 -14.23 -6.62 -16.83
CA THR A 284 -14.13 -5.72 -15.67
C THR A 284 -13.60 -4.34 -16.07
N HIS A 285 -12.61 -4.28 -16.96
CA HIS A 285 -12.14 -3.00 -17.49
C HIS A 285 -13.20 -2.32 -18.34
N MET A 286 -14.00 -3.07 -19.13
CA MET A 286 -15.07 -2.49 -19.94
C MET A 286 -16.19 -1.94 -19.08
N ARG A 287 -16.60 -2.65 -18.03
CA ARG A 287 -17.56 -2.16 -17.04
C ARG A 287 -17.09 -0.84 -16.42
N ARG A 288 -15.83 -0.76 -15.98
CA ARG A 288 -15.24 0.48 -15.46
C ARG A 288 -15.19 1.59 -16.52
N ALA A 289 -14.94 1.24 -17.79
CA ALA A 289 -14.96 2.20 -18.89
C ALA A 289 -16.36 2.78 -19.12
N HIS A 290 -17.42 1.96 -19.05
CA HIS A 290 -18.80 2.41 -19.11
C HIS A 290 -19.18 3.31 -17.93
N GLU A 291 -18.77 2.96 -16.70
CA GLU A 291 -18.95 3.81 -15.51
C GLU A 291 -18.27 5.18 -15.70
N GLN A 292 -17.03 5.20 -16.22
CA GLN A 292 -16.32 6.44 -16.54
C GLN A 292 -17.01 7.25 -17.64
N LEU A 293 -17.57 6.60 -18.67
CA LEU A 293 -18.32 7.28 -19.73
C LEU A 293 -19.59 7.93 -19.19
N ALA A 294 -20.35 7.23 -18.33
CA ALA A 294 -21.54 7.79 -17.68
C ALA A 294 -21.20 9.03 -16.83
N GLN A 295 -20.06 9.00 -16.12
CA GLN A 295 -19.57 10.17 -15.39
C GLN A 295 -19.18 11.32 -16.33
N ILE A 296 -18.46 11.02 -17.42
CA ILE A 296 -18.07 12.03 -18.41
C ILE A 296 -19.32 12.68 -19.04
N ASP A 297 -20.33 11.90 -19.39
CA ASP A 297 -21.57 12.40 -19.98
C ASP A 297 -22.33 13.29 -18.98
N THR A 298 -22.35 12.92 -17.70
CA THR A 298 -22.89 13.75 -16.60
C THR A 298 -22.14 15.08 -16.49
N ASP A 299 -20.81 15.04 -16.48
CA ASP A 299 -19.96 16.24 -16.36
C ASP A 299 -20.12 17.16 -17.59
N CYS A 300 -20.29 16.59 -18.79
CA CYS A 300 -20.46 17.36 -20.03
C CYS A 300 -21.82 18.06 -20.12
N ALA A 301 -22.82 17.57 -19.38
CA ALA A 301 -24.14 18.18 -19.29
C ALA A 301 -24.15 19.49 -18.51
N ASP A 302 -23.11 19.79 -17.72
CA ASP A 302 -22.96 21.06 -17.01
C ASP A 302 -22.80 22.23 -18.02
N PRO A 303 -23.75 23.19 -18.07
CA PRO A 303 -23.65 24.37 -18.94
C PRO A 303 -22.47 25.28 -18.60
N HIS A 304 -21.97 25.23 -17.36
CA HIS A 304 -20.89 26.07 -16.85
C HIS A 304 -19.50 25.43 -17.00
N LEU A 305 -19.42 24.23 -17.59
CA LEU A 305 -18.15 23.54 -17.77
C LEU A 305 -17.18 24.36 -18.67
N PRO A 306 -16.00 24.76 -18.16
CA PRO A 306 -15.02 25.52 -18.93
C PRO A 306 -14.58 24.80 -20.21
N HIS A 307 -14.43 25.55 -21.31
CA HIS A 307 -14.10 24.99 -22.62
C HIS A 307 -12.87 24.06 -22.64
N PRO A 308 -11.73 24.38 -21.98
CA PRO A 308 -10.58 23.48 -21.95
C PRO A 308 -10.88 22.13 -21.26
N ILE A 309 -11.73 22.14 -20.24
CA ILE A 309 -12.14 20.92 -19.52
C ILE A 309 -13.07 20.10 -20.40
N ARG A 310 -14.05 20.75 -21.04
CA ARG A 310 -14.95 20.10 -22.02
C ARG A 310 -14.15 19.39 -23.11
N ARG A 311 -13.18 20.06 -23.71
CA ARG A 311 -12.31 19.48 -24.75
C ARG A 311 -11.53 18.27 -24.24
N ARG A 312 -11.04 18.32 -22.99
CA ARG A 312 -10.35 17.18 -22.36
C ARG A 312 -11.30 16.01 -22.12
N LEU A 313 -12.53 16.26 -21.67
CA LEU A 313 -13.54 15.23 -21.47
C LEU A 313 -13.94 14.56 -22.79
N GLU A 314 -14.11 15.31 -23.87
CA GLU A 314 -14.34 14.77 -25.22
C GLU A 314 -13.23 13.79 -25.65
N LEU A 315 -11.97 14.19 -25.50
CA LEU A 315 -10.83 13.32 -25.81
C LEU A 315 -10.80 12.06 -24.92
N CYS A 316 -11.14 12.22 -23.63
CA CYS A 316 -11.23 11.10 -22.72
C CYS A 316 -12.34 10.14 -23.17
N ARG A 317 -13.52 10.66 -23.54
CA ARG A 317 -14.68 9.91 -24.04
C ARG A 317 -14.29 9.06 -25.25
N THR A 318 -13.77 9.70 -26.30
CA THR A 318 -13.32 9.01 -27.53
C THR A 318 -12.30 7.92 -27.23
N SER A 319 -11.38 8.17 -26.30
CA SER A 319 -10.41 7.15 -25.88
C SER A 319 -11.05 5.94 -25.19
N ARG A 320 -12.10 6.12 -24.37
CA ARG A 320 -12.81 5.01 -23.69
C ARG A 320 -13.67 4.23 -24.67
N GLU A 321 -14.41 4.92 -25.53
CA GLU A 321 -15.23 4.32 -26.58
C GLU A 321 -14.40 3.42 -27.49
N LYS A 322 -13.22 3.89 -27.91
CA LYS A 322 -12.29 3.10 -28.70
C LYS A 322 -11.86 1.82 -27.98
N ILE A 323 -11.55 1.90 -26.69
CA ILE A 323 -11.15 0.74 -25.89
C ILE A 323 -12.29 -0.30 -25.80
N ILE A 324 -13.53 0.16 -25.58
CA ILE A 324 -14.72 -0.70 -25.51
C ILE A 324 -14.92 -1.40 -26.86
N GLN A 325 -14.96 -0.64 -27.95
CA GLN A 325 -15.16 -1.17 -29.29
C GLN A 325 -14.10 -2.21 -29.69
N GLU A 326 -12.82 -1.95 -29.37
CA GLU A 326 -11.73 -2.89 -29.64
C GLU A 326 -11.90 -4.21 -28.87
N HIS A 327 -12.38 -4.14 -27.62
CA HIS A 327 -12.61 -5.33 -26.79
C HIS A 327 -13.82 -6.14 -27.29
N GLU A 328 -14.97 -5.49 -27.51
CA GLU A 328 -16.18 -6.14 -28.04
C GLU A 328 -15.92 -6.81 -29.40
N ALA A 329 -15.17 -6.15 -30.28
CA ALA A 329 -14.81 -6.72 -31.58
C ALA A 329 -13.87 -7.93 -31.46
N ALA A 330 -13.02 -7.98 -30.43
CA ALA A 330 -12.14 -9.12 -30.18
C ALA A 330 -12.93 -10.32 -29.63
N VAL A 331 -13.83 -10.07 -28.68
CA VAL A 331 -14.77 -11.03 -28.10
C VAL A 331 -15.71 -11.63 -29.16
N GLY A 332 -16.26 -10.81 -30.05
CA GLY A 332 -17.12 -11.31 -31.13
C GLY A 332 -16.42 -12.26 -32.10
N ARG A 333 -15.08 -12.16 -32.24
CA ARG A 333 -14.28 -13.05 -33.12
C ARG A 333 -13.97 -14.41 -32.50
N THR A 334 -13.87 -14.51 -31.18
CA THR A 334 -13.65 -15.80 -30.51
C THR A 334 -14.91 -16.65 -30.53
N ALA A 335 -16.08 -16.06 -30.28
CA ALA A 335 -17.37 -16.75 -30.35
C ALA A 335 -17.69 -17.36 -31.74
N GLY A 336 -17.22 -16.74 -32.83
CA GLY A 336 -17.42 -17.25 -34.20
C GLY A 336 -16.45 -18.37 -34.63
N LYS A 337 -15.37 -18.62 -33.87
CA LYS A 337 -14.42 -19.70 -34.16
C LYS A 337 -14.84 -21.05 -33.57
N ASP A 338 -15.58 -21.04 -32.46
CA ASP A 338 -16.05 -22.25 -31.77
C ASP A 338 -17.34 -22.85 -32.38
N SER A 339 -17.90 -22.22 -33.42
CA SER A 339 -19.14 -22.61 -34.09
C SER A 339 -18.95 -23.31 -35.45
N THR A 340 -17.78 -23.88 -35.72
CA THR A 340 -17.46 -24.61 -36.98
C THR A 340 -16.80 -25.95 -36.70
#